data_AF-A0A7K2BXT4-F1
#
_entry.id   AF-A0A7K2BXT4-F1
#
_cell.length_a   1.000
_cell.length_b   1.000
_cell.length_c   1.000
_cell.angle_alpha   90.00
_cell.angle_beta   90.00
_cell.angle_gamma   90.00
#
_symmetry.space_group_name_H-M   'P 1'
#
loop_
_entity.id
_entity.type
_entity.pdbx_description
1 polymer ?
#
loop_
_entity_poly.entity_id
_entity_poly.type
_entity_poly.pdbx_seq_one_letter_code
_entity_poly.pdbx_strand_id
1 'polypeptide(L)'
;MFTTGFKFFFGLFAAFCAAALVYGYTTGGNHVGPLSLGWKGGVGDHIGYGVLVGLAGVSLTISLVLVSFRDADAAAQAHLQNLAEVPTDQPVSASFWPVAASFGAGAAAVGSVLHPMVFVLGLAVIVLSTVEWTMDAWADRATGDAAVNRELRNRIMAPIEIPV
;
A
#
# COMPACT_ATOMS: atom_id res chain seq x y z
N MET A 1 1.86 13.29 19.03
CA MET A 1 0.74 12.55 19.66
C MET A 1 0.54 11.23 18.92
N PHE A 2 0.11 10.14 19.57
CA PHE A 2 -0.19 8.89 18.87
C PHE A 2 -1.64 8.88 18.34
N THR A 3 -1.80 8.71 17.03
CA THR A 3 -3.11 8.71 16.37
C THR A 3 -3.92 7.45 16.72
N THR A 4 -5.24 7.51 16.56
CA THR A 4 -6.11 6.35 16.78
C THR A 4 -5.73 5.18 15.88
N GLY A 5 -5.39 5.46 14.61
CA GLY A 5 -4.91 4.46 13.67
C GLY A 5 -3.62 3.78 14.15
N PHE A 6 -2.62 4.55 14.62
CA PHE A 6 -1.40 3.98 15.20
C PHE A 6 -1.71 3.01 16.33
N LYS A 7 -2.56 3.43 17.29
CA LYS A 7 -2.90 2.62 18.48
C LYS A 7 -3.55 1.31 18.07
N PHE A 8 -4.45 1.33 17.08
CA PHE A 8 -5.12 0.15 16.57
C PHE A 8 -4.13 -0.85 15.96
N PHE A 9 -3.31 -0.42 15.00
CA PHE A 9 -2.38 -1.31 14.31
C PHE A 9 -1.22 -1.77 15.20
N PHE A 10 -0.76 -0.92 16.12
CA PHE A 10 0.23 -1.33 17.12
C PHE A 10 -0.35 -2.37 18.09
N GLY A 11 -1.62 -2.19 18.48
CA GLY A 11 -2.35 -3.17 19.28
C GLY A 11 -2.50 -4.51 18.56
N LEU A 12 -2.83 -4.50 17.26
CA LEU A 12 -2.87 -5.70 16.42
C LEU A 12 -1.50 -6.37 16.31
N PHE A 13 -0.41 -5.62 16.15
CA PHE A 13 0.94 -6.15 16.16
C PHE A 13 1.22 -6.91 17.48
N ALA A 14 0.94 -6.29 18.63
CA ALA A 14 1.14 -6.93 19.92
C ALA A 14 0.27 -8.19 20.08
N ALA A 15 -0.99 -8.13 19.64
CA ALA A 15 -1.92 -9.26 19.68
C ALA A 15 -1.44 -10.42 18.78
N PHE A 16 -1.00 -10.14 17.56
CA PHE A 16 -0.49 -11.16 16.64
C PHE A 16 0.84 -11.74 17.10
N CYS A 17 1.74 -10.96 17.71
CA CYS A 17 2.95 -11.49 18.34
C CYS A 17 2.61 -12.44 19.50
N ALA A 18 1.68 -12.05 20.37
CA ALA A 18 1.23 -12.92 21.45
C ALA A 18 0.57 -14.20 20.91
N ALA A 19 -0.31 -14.06 19.91
CA ALA A 19 -0.95 -15.19 19.25
C ALA A 19 0.07 -16.11 18.58
N ALA A 20 1.07 -15.58 17.87
CA ALA A 20 2.13 -16.36 17.24
C ALA A 20 2.95 -17.16 18.27
N LEU A 21 3.28 -16.54 19.41
CA LEU A 21 4.00 -17.23 20.48
C LEU A 21 3.15 -18.35 21.09
N VAL A 22 1.90 -18.06 21.47
CA VAL A 22 0.99 -19.05 22.03
C VAL A 22 0.78 -20.20 21.03
N TYR A 23 0.46 -19.87 19.78
CA TYR A 23 0.24 -20.84 18.71
C TYR A 23 1.49 -21.70 18.44
N GLY A 24 2.66 -21.07 18.36
CA GLY A 24 3.90 -21.80 18.12
C GLY A 24 4.21 -22.81 19.23
N TYR A 25 4.05 -22.43 20.50
CA TYR A 25 4.26 -23.36 21.61
C TYR A 25 3.16 -24.43 21.70
N THR A 26 1.90 -24.11 21.41
CA THR A 26 0.80 -25.11 21.48
C THR A 26 0.81 -26.09 20.31
N THR A 27 1.47 -25.75 19.21
CA THR A 27 1.61 -26.61 18.02
C THR A 27 2.95 -27.36 17.95
N GLY A 28 3.67 -27.46 19.08
CA GLY A 28 4.87 -28.28 19.19
C GLY A 28 6.19 -27.53 18.99
N GLY A 29 6.18 -26.19 19.03
CA GLY A 29 7.39 -25.38 19.10
C GLY A 29 8.17 -25.65 20.38
N ASN A 30 9.50 -25.61 20.29
CA ASN A 30 10.38 -25.97 21.40
C ASN A 30 11.48 -24.91 21.65
N HIS A 31 12.06 -24.97 22.84
CA HIS A 31 13.12 -24.06 23.29
C HIS A 31 12.74 -22.58 23.07
N VAL A 32 13.58 -21.85 22.34
CA VAL A 32 13.35 -20.46 21.95
C VAL A 32 12.90 -20.37 20.48
N GLY A 33 12.46 -21.47 19.87
CA GLY A 33 12.05 -21.53 18.47
C GLY A 33 11.00 -20.47 18.12
N PRO A 34 9.80 -20.48 18.76
CA PRO A 34 8.77 -19.46 18.51
C PRO A 34 9.19 -18.02 18.82
N LEU A 35 10.15 -17.80 19.73
CA LEU A 35 10.65 -16.47 20.07
C LEU A 35 11.73 -15.97 19.09
N SER A 36 12.55 -16.89 18.58
CA SER A 36 13.69 -16.62 17.71
C SER A 36 13.34 -16.77 16.22
N LEU A 37 12.04 -16.84 15.88
CA LEU A 37 11.54 -17.07 14.52
C LEU A 37 12.12 -18.35 13.88
N GLY A 38 12.40 -19.36 14.69
CA GLY A 38 12.98 -20.63 14.25
C GLY A 38 14.51 -20.68 14.16
N TRP A 39 15.23 -19.64 14.58
CA TRP A 39 16.70 -19.64 14.56
C TRP A 39 17.31 -20.68 15.52
N LYS A 40 16.73 -20.86 16.71
CA LYS A 40 17.16 -21.86 17.70
C LYS A 40 15.97 -22.65 18.25
N GLY A 41 15.54 -23.65 17.47
CA GLY A 41 14.42 -24.56 17.79
C GLY A 41 13.33 -24.54 16.73
N GLY A 42 12.38 -25.47 16.84
CA GLY A 42 11.19 -25.54 15.99
C GLY A 42 10.12 -24.55 16.45
N VAL A 43 9.37 -24.01 15.49
CA VAL A 43 8.29 -23.04 15.73
C VAL A 43 6.91 -23.68 15.92
N GLY A 44 6.79 -25.01 15.79
CA GLY A 44 5.51 -25.71 15.76
C GLY A 44 4.96 -25.83 14.34
N ASP A 45 3.67 -25.61 14.14
CA ASP A 45 3.09 -25.53 12.79
C ASP A 45 3.57 -24.27 12.06
N HIS A 46 4.35 -24.48 10.98
CA HIS A 46 4.97 -23.42 10.21
C HIS A 46 3.96 -22.53 9.48
N ILE A 47 2.82 -23.08 9.04
CA ILE A 47 1.86 -22.32 8.24
C ILE A 47 1.13 -21.32 9.13
N GLY A 48 0.47 -21.79 10.20
CA GLY A 48 -0.26 -20.92 11.11
C GLY A 48 0.65 -19.94 11.82
N TYR A 49 1.83 -20.38 12.28
CA TYR A 49 2.82 -19.49 12.88
C TYR A 49 3.30 -18.42 11.89
N GLY A 50 3.63 -18.82 10.65
CA GLY A 50 4.09 -17.90 9.61
C GLY A 50 3.06 -16.83 9.24
N VAL A 51 1.77 -17.21 9.16
CA VAL A 51 0.68 -16.25 8.92
C VAL A 51 0.58 -15.24 10.07
N LEU A 52 0.62 -15.68 11.33
CA LEU A 52 0.53 -14.78 12.49
C LEU A 52 1.72 -13.83 12.56
N VAL A 53 2.94 -14.32 12.31
CA VAL A 53 4.14 -13.47 12.23
C VAL A 53 4.04 -12.49 11.06
N GLY A 54 3.53 -12.92 9.90
CA GLY A 54 3.30 -12.05 8.75
C GLY A 54 2.30 -10.93 9.05
N LEU A 55 1.17 -11.26 9.68
CA LEU A 55 0.16 -10.29 10.12
C LEU A 55 0.73 -9.31 11.17
N ALA A 56 1.57 -9.79 12.08
CA ALA A 56 2.30 -8.93 13.01
C ALA A 56 3.22 -7.95 12.26
N GLY A 57 4.01 -8.45 11.29
CA GLY A 57 4.89 -7.62 10.48
C GLY A 57 4.16 -6.55 9.66
N VAL A 58 3.05 -6.91 9.02
CA VAL A 58 2.19 -5.96 8.28
C VAL A 58 1.61 -4.91 9.23
N SER A 59 1.06 -5.34 10.38
CA SER A 59 0.48 -4.43 11.37
C SER A 59 1.51 -3.45 11.93
N LEU A 60 2.72 -3.93 12.22
CA LEU A 60 3.83 -3.09 12.66
C LEU A 60 4.21 -2.08 11.57
N THR A 61 4.33 -2.52 10.33
CA THR A 61 4.69 -1.65 9.19
C THR A 61 3.67 -0.53 9.03
N ILE A 62 2.37 -0.85 9.03
CA ILE A 62 1.30 0.15 8.93
C ILE A 62 1.36 1.11 10.12
N SER A 63 1.55 0.59 11.34
CA SER A 63 1.69 1.42 12.55
C SER A 63 2.86 2.41 12.43
N LEU A 64 4.04 1.95 11.99
CA LEU A 64 5.21 2.79 11.79
C LEU A 64 4.99 3.87 10.72
N VAL A 65 4.31 3.54 9.62
CA VAL A 65 3.93 4.52 8.59
C VAL A 65 3.00 5.57 9.21
N LEU A 66 1.94 5.16 9.91
CA LEU A 66 0.96 6.08 10.49
C LEU A 66 1.56 7.04 11.52
N VAL A 67 2.53 6.60 12.34
CA VAL A 67 3.21 7.50 13.28
C VAL A 67 4.22 8.42 12.59
N SER A 68 4.89 7.93 11.54
CA SER A 68 5.89 8.71 10.80
C SER A 68 5.25 9.84 10.00
N PHE A 69 4.05 9.60 9.44
CA PHE A 69 3.29 10.58 8.65
C PHE A 69 2.14 11.23 9.44
N ARG A 70 2.12 11.11 10.77
CA ARG A 70 1.02 11.65 11.60
C ARG A 70 0.81 13.16 11.45
N ASP A 71 1.88 13.88 11.12
CA ASP A 71 1.87 15.34 10.99
C ASP A 71 1.42 15.77 9.57
N ALA A 72 1.27 14.84 8.62
CA ALA A 72 0.75 15.10 7.28
C ALA A 72 -0.79 15.19 7.20
N ASP A 73 -1.48 15.04 8.33
CA ASP A 73 -2.94 15.16 8.40
C ASP A 73 -3.40 16.60 8.08
N ALA A 74 -4.49 16.74 7.33
CA ALA A 74 -4.97 18.05 6.85
C ALA A 74 -5.30 19.00 8.02
N ALA A 75 -5.87 18.47 9.10
CA ALA A 75 -6.18 19.26 10.29
C ALA A 75 -4.90 19.70 11.04
N ALA A 76 -3.90 18.81 11.12
CA ALA A 76 -2.61 19.15 11.71
C ALA A 76 -1.87 20.23 10.90
N GLN A 77 -1.90 20.14 9.57
CA GLN A 77 -1.31 21.13 8.67
C GLN A 77 -2.03 22.48 8.73
N ALA A 78 -3.38 22.48 8.73
CA ALA A 78 -4.17 23.70 8.86
C ALA A 78 -3.88 24.43 10.19
N HIS A 79 -3.73 23.68 11.28
CA HIS A 79 -3.35 24.24 12.57
C HIS A 79 -1.96 24.88 12.56
N LEU A 80 -0.96 24.20 11.98
CA LEU A 80 0.42 24.74 11.85
C LEU A 80 0.48 26.00 11.00
N GLN A 81 -0.35 26.08 9.96
CA GLN A 81 -0.41 27.21 9.04
C GLN A 81 -1.38 28.32 9.50
N ASN A 82 -2.02 28.17 10.67
CA ASN A 82 -3.03 29.10 11.20
C ASN A 82 -4.21 29.36 10.25
N LEU A 83 -4.63 28.34 9.49
CA LEU A 83 -5.84 28.44 8.68
C LEU A 83 -7.08 28.35 9.58
N ALA A 84 -8.10 29.17 9.27
CA ALA A 84 -9.38 29.17 9.96
C ALA A 84 -10.21 27.91 9.68
N GLU A 85 -9.94 27.22 8.56
CA GLU A 85 -10.67 26.05 8.11
C GLU A 85 -9.70 25.02 7.53
N VAL A 86 -10.07 23.74 7.67
CA VAL A 86 -9.31 22.63 7.08
C VAL A 86 -9.61 22.59 5.58
N PRO A 87 -8.59 22.64 4.70
CA PRO A 87 -8.80 22.53 3.26
C PRO A 87 -9.58 21.25 2.93
N THR A 88 -10.65 21.38 2.14
CA THR A 88 -11.43 20.23 1.68
C THR A 88 -10.74 19.57 0.50
N ASP A 89 -10.82 18.23 0.44
CA ASP A 89 -10.28 17.47 -0.69
C ASP A 89 -10.97 17.92 -1.99
N GLN A 90 -10.16 18.26 -2.98
CA GLN A 90 -10.66 18.52 -4.34
C GLN A 90 -11.17 17.21 -4.95
N PRO A 91 -12.30 17.21 -5.66
CA PRO A 91 -12.80 16.01 -6.33
C PRO A 91 -11.75 15.48 -7.30
N VAL A 92 -11.34 14.23 -7.11
CA VAL A 92 -10.45 13.52 -8.05
C VAL A 92 -11.22 13.23 -9.33
N SER A 93 -10.60 13.46 -10.48
CA SER A 93 -11.21 13.16 -11.77
C SER A 93 -11.42 11.66 -11.93
N ALA A 94 -12.47 11.27 -12.64
CA ALA A 94 -12.70 9.87 -12.97
C ALA A 94 -11.60 9.38 -13.91
N SER A 95 -10.89 8.31 -13.52
CA SER A 95 -9.80 7.73 -14.31
C SER A 95 -10.18 6.32 -14.78
N PHE A 96 -9.91 6.03 -16.05
CA PHE A 96 -10.16 4.71 -16.65
C PHE A 96 -9.02 3.71 -16.39
N TRP A 97 -7.83 4.19 -16.00
CA TRP A 97 -6.63 3.36 -15.82
C TRP A 97 -6.77 2.22 -14.81
N PRO A 98 -7.51 2.34 -13.68
CA PRO A 98 -7.77 1.19 -12.81
C PRO A 98 -8.48 0.03 -13.53
N VAL A 99 -9.37 0.34 -14.48
CA VAL A 99 -10.05 -0.67 -15.28
C VAL A 99 -9.05 -1.35 -16.21
N ALA A 100 -8.21 -0.57 -16.92
CA ALA A 100 -7.14 -1.11 -17.77
C ALA A 100 -6.16 -1.98 -16.97
N ALA A 101 -5.74 -1.54 -15.77
CA ALA A 101 -4.89 -2.31 -14.86
C ALA A 101 -5.55 -3.63 -14.45
N SER A 102 -6.88 -3.67 -14.24
CA SER A 102 -7.58 -4.91 -13.90
C SER A 102 -7.60 -5.92 -15.05
N PHE A 103 -7.75 -5.46 -16.30
CA PHE A 103 -7.57 -6.31 -17.48
C PHE A 103 -6.13 -6.82 -17.60
N GLY A 104 -5.14 -5.96 -17.32
CA GLY A 104 -3.73 -6.36 -17.25
C GLY A 104 -3.47 -7.44 -16.20
N ALA A 105 -4.05 -7.30 -15.01
CA ALA A 105 -3.97 -8.30 -13.94
C ALA A 105 -4.62 -9.63 -14.35
N GLY A 106 -5.79 -9.58 -14.99
CA GLY A 106 -6.45 -10.77 -15.55
C GLY A 106 -5.58 -11.46 -16.61
N ALA A 107 -5.01 -10.70 -17.55
CA ALA A 107 -4.10 -11.22 -18.57
C ALA A 107 -2.82 -11.82 -17.96
N ALA A 108 -2.24 -11.19 -16.94
CA ALA A 108 -1.09 -11.74 -16.22
C ALA A 108 -1.45 -13.05 -15.51
N ALA A 109 -2.58 -13.10 -14.80
CA ALA A 109 -3.03 -14.32 -14.13
C ALA A 109 -3.22 -15.49 -15.12
N VAL A 110 -3.93 -15.26 -16.23
CA VAL A 110 -4.14 -16.27 -17.28
C VAL A 110 -2.82 -16.64 -17.97
N GLY A 111 -1.99 -15.64 -18.28
CA GLY A 111 -0.70 -15.82 -18.93
C GLY A 111 0.29 -16.63 -18.10
N SER A 112 0.21 -16.55 -16.77
CA SER A 112 1.07 -17.33 -15.85
C SER A 112 0.92 -18.84 -16.03
N VAL A 113 -0.23 -19.29 -16.54
CA VAL A 113 -0.53 -20.70 -16.83
C VAL A 113 -0.37 -21.02 -18.32
N LEU A 114 -0.84 -20.12 -19.20
CA LEU A 114 -0.99 -20.44 -20.63
C LEU A 114 0.26 -20.15 -21.47
N HIS A 115 0.87 -18.97 -21.32
CA HIS A 115 1.98 -18.56 -22.19
C HIS A 115 2.76 -17.35 -21.62
N PRO A 116 4.11 -17.41 -21.55
CA PRO A 116 4.93 -16.33 -20.99
C PRO A 116 4.73 -14.97 -21.66
N MET A 117 4.50 -14.93 -22.98
CA MET A 117 4.26 -13.66 -23.70
C MET A 117 2.98 -12.96 -23.22
N VAL A 118 1.90 -13.71 -22.94
CA VAL A 118 0.65 -13.14 -22.42
C VAL A 118 0.86 -12.62 -21.01
N PHE A 119 1.63 -13.34 -20.20
CA PHE A 119 2.03 -12.89 -18.87
C PHE A 119 2.78 -11.55 -18.92
N VAL A 120 3.82 -11.45 -19.75
CA VAL A 120 4.63 -10.23 -19.90
C VAL A 120 3.78 -9.06 -20.43
N LEU A 121 2.90 -9.30 -21.39
CA LEU A 121 1.97 -8.28 -21.89
C LEU A 121 1.02 -7.79 -20.79
N GLY A 122 0.47 -8.71 -19.98
CA GLY A 122 -0.35 -8.34 -18.83
C GLY A 122 0.40 -7.46 -17.83
N LEU A 123 1.64 -7.80 -17.50
CA LEU A 123 2.49 -6.97 -16.65
C LEU A 123 2.78 -5.59 -17.27
N ALA A 124 3.04 -5.52 -18.57
CA ALA A 124 3.26 -4.26 -19.27
C ALA A 124 2.02 -3.34 -19.17
N VAL A 125 0.81 -3.89 -19.35
CA VAL A 125 -0.45 -3.14 -19.19
C VAL A 125 -0.62 -2.64 -17.76
N ILE A 126 -0.30 -3.45 -16.74
CA ILE A 126 -0.36 -3.03 -15.33
C ILE A 126 0.60 -1.86 -15.09
N VAL A 127 1.85 -1.97 -15.55
CA VAL A 127 2.87 -0.93 -15.36
C VAL A 127 2.44 0.37 -16.03
N LEU A 128 2.06 0.34 -17.30
CA LEU A 128 1.61 1.52 -18.04
C LEU A 128 0.39 2.15 -17.35
N SER A 129 -0.62 1.36 -17.02
CA SER A 129 -1.83 1.86 -16.34
C SER A 129 -1.50 2.48 -14.97
N THR A 130 -0.54 1.91 -14.23
CA THR A 130 -0.13 2.45 -12.93
C THR A 130 0.59 3.78 -13.08
N VAL A 131 1.49 3.90 -14.06
CA VAL A 131 2.20 5.16 -14.36
C VAL A 131 1.19 6.24 -14.73
N GLU A 132 0.31 5.95 -15.67
CA GLU A 132 -0.72 6.89 -16.13
C GLU A 132 -1.68 7.31 -15.01
N TRP A 133 -2.15 6.34 -14.22
CA TRP A 133 -3.02 6.63 -13.08
C TRP A 133 -2.31 7.47 -12.02
N THR A 134 -1.02 7.24 -11.80
CA THR A 134 -0.21 8.04 -10.87
C THR A 134 -0.07 9.48 -11.37
N MET A 135 0.11 9.67 -12.69
CA MET A 135 0.19 11.00 -13.29
C MET A 135 -1.13 11.76 -13.22
N ASP A 136 -2.27 11.09 -13.47
CA ASP A 136 -3.60 11.66 -13.26
C ASP A 136 -3.79 12.09 -11.79
N ALA A 137 -3.48 11.18 -10.86
CA ALA A 137 -3.63 11.43 -9.43
C ALA A 137 -2.72 12.56 -8.93
N TRP A 138 -1.51 12.67 -9.46
CA TRP A 138 -0.61 13.79 -9.17
C TRP A 138 -1.15 15.09 -9.74
N ALA A 139 -1.55 15.10 -11.02
CA ALA A 139 -2.04 16.29 -11.70
C ALA A 139 -3.27 16.86 -11.00
N ASP A 140 -4.23 16.01 -10.61
CA ASP A 140 -5.45 16.42 -9.90
C ASP A 140 -5.18 17.15 -8.58
N ARG A 141 -3.99 16.94 -7.99
CA ARG A 141 -3.57 17.53 -6.71
C ARG A 141 -2.49 18.60 -6.86
N ALA A 142 -2.05 18.90 -8.09
CA ALA A 142 -0.96 19.85 -8.33
C ALA A 142 -1.37 21.29 -7.98
N THR A 143 -2.59 21.69 -8.34
CA THR A 143 -3.18 22.99 -8.03
C THR A 143 -4.69 22.87 -7.76
N GLY A 144 -5.33 23.95 -7.35
CA GLY A 144 -6.79 24.03 -7.18
C GLY A 144 -7.59 24.25 -8.47
N ASP A 145 -6.94 24.41 -9.64
CA ASP A 145 -7.61 24.65 -10.92
C ASP A 145 -7.43 23.45 -11.86
N ALA A 146 -8.55 22.81 -12.22
CA ALA A 146 -8.58 21.65 -13.11
C ALA A 146 -8.02 21.93 -14.52
N ALA A 147 -8.17 23.16 -15.03
CA ALA A 147 -7.63 23.52 -16.34
C ALA A 147 -6.10 23.59 -16.32
N VAL A 148 -5.54 24.18 -15.26
CA VAL A 148 -4.10 24.28 -15.03
C VAL A 148 -3.49 22.89 -14.78
N ASN A 149 -4.17 22.04 -14.00
CA ASN A 149 -3.74 20.67 -13.74
C ASN A 149 -3.64 19.83 -15.02
N ARG A 150 -4.60 19.97 -15.94
CA ARG A 150 -4.56 19.29 -17.24
C ARG A 150 -3.39 19.74 -18.11
N GLU A 151 -3.13 21.05 -18.13
CA GLU A 151 -1.99 21.62 -18.85
C GLU A 151 -0.66 21.12 -18.28
N LEU A 152 -0.52 21.08 -16.94
CA LEU A 152 0.65 20.53 -16.25
C LEU A 152 0.90 19.06 -16.62
N ARG A 153 -0.14 18.22 -16.60
CA ARG A 153 -0.06 16.82 -17.03
C ARG A 153 0.42 16.72 -18.46
N ASN A 154 -0.21 17.46 -19.38
CA ASN A 154 0.10 17.39 -20.81
C ASN A 154 1.53 17.85 -21.11
N ARG A 155 2.06 18.84 -20.40
CA ARG A 155 3.47 19.25 -20.56
C ARG A 155 4.47 18.13 -20.29
N ILE A 156 4.14 17.22 -19.38
CA ILE A 156 5.01 16.09 -19.01
C ILE A 156 4.70 14.87 -19.87
N MET A 157 3.42 14.54 -20.03
CA MET A 157 2.98 13.27 -20.62
C MET A 157 2.72 13.33 -22.12
N ALA A 158 2.29 14.47 -22.67
CA ALA A 158 1.96 14.54 -24.10
C ALA A 158 3.13 14.18 -25.03
N PRO A 159 4.41 14.54 -24.74
CA PRO A 159 5.55 14.09 -25.55
C PRO A 159 5.78 12.57 -25.54
N ILE A 160 5.26 11.88 -24.53
CA ILE A 160 5.39 10.43 -24.35
C ILE A 160 4.18 9.70 -24.96
N GLU A 161 2.98 10.25 -24.75
CA GLU A 161 1.71 9.68 -25.20
C GLU A 161 1.44 9.89 -26.69
N ILE A 162 1.88 11.04 -27.23
CA ILE A 162 1.61 11.44 -28.61
C ILE A 162 2.90 11.25 -29.42
N PRO A 163 2.98 10.23 -30.28
CA PRO A 163 4.09 10.09 -31.19
C PRO A 163 4.08 11.26 -32.19
N VAL A 164 5.24 11.93 -32.31
CA VAL A 164 5.51 12.99 -33.31
C VAL A 164 5.63 12.46 -34.73
#